data_AF-A0A932NN58-F1
#
_entry.id   AF-A0A932NN58-F1
#
_cell.length_a   1.000
_cell.length_b   1.000
_cell.length_c   1.000
_cell.angle_alpha   90.00
_cell.angle_beta   90.00
_cell.angle_gamma   90.00
#
_symmetry.space_group_name_H-M   'P 1'
#
loop_
_entity.id
_entity.type
_entity.pdbx_description
1 polymer ?
#
loop_
_entity_poly.entity_id
_entity_poly.type
_entity_poly.pdbx_seq_one_letter_code
_entity_poly.pdbx_strand_id
1 'polypeptide(L)'
;MPAPFDPAPFVLCAADEQAPAPRSVATPEGVGDRLRAAAFAELQAREAFLWAADAFCDASDVLRREWRALASAEDRHLGWLLGRMAARGEDPAARPVSGRLWAALTSCASAEGFEILIAKAEERGRLAGERFRTAMLPLDPESAAVFGRIADEEAAHVELARRHYPASAAAAGLS
;
A
#
# COMPACT_ATOMS: atom_id res chain seq x y z
N MET A 1 9.47 7.41 -21.15
CA MET A 1 8.76 6.28 -20.51
C MET A 1 9.12 6.30 -19.04
N PRO A 2 8.16 6.11 -18.12
CA PRO A 2 8.50 5.97 -16.70
C PRO A 2 9.52 4.85 -16.52
N ALA A 3 10.39 4.99 -15.52
CA ALA A 3 11.35 3.95 -15.18
C ALA A 3 10.60 2.63 -14.86
N PRO A 4 11.17 1.46 -15.17
CA PRO A 4 10.56 0.19 -14.80
C PRO A 4 10.42 0.12 -13.27
N PHE A 5 9.28 -0.39 -12.80
CA PHE A 5 9.04 -0.66 -11.38
C PHE A 5 10.12 -1.59 -10.84
N ASP A 6 10.89 -1.11 -9.86
CA ASP A 6 11.91 -1.90 -9.18
C ASP A 6 11.31 -2.47 -7.88
N PRO A 7 11.10 -3.80 -7.81
CA PRO A 7 10.55 -4.42 -6.61
C PRO A 7 11.59 -4.61 -5.50
N ALA A 8 12.87 -4.32 -5.72
CA ALA A 8 13.90 -4.54 -4.71
C ALA A 8 13.59 -3.76 -3.41
N PRO A 9 13.86 -4.35 -2.22
CA PRO A 9 14.54 -5.62 -1.96
C PRO A 9 13.62 -6.86 -1.98
N PHE A 10 12.37 -6.74 -2.43
CA PHE A 10 11.40 -7.83 -2.40
C PHE A 10 11.55 -8.77 -3.60
N VAL A 11 11.12 -10.02 -3.41
CA VAL A 11 11.04 -11.02 -4.48
C VAL A 11 9.59 -11.12 -4.95
N LEU A 12 9.34 -10.95 -6.23
CA LEU A 12 7.99 -11.12 -6.79
C LEU A 12 7.66 -12.59 -6.99
N CYS A 13 6.37 -12.93 -6.86
CA CYS A 13 5.85 -14.18 -7.42
C CYS A 13 6.00 -14.18 -8.94
N ALA A 14 6.11 -15.37 -9.54
CA ALA A 14 5.94 -15.50 -10.99
C ALA A 14 4.53 -15.05 -11.41
N ALA A 15 4.35 -14.67 -12.68
CA ALA A 15 3.12 -14.03 -13.16
C ALA A 15 1.85 -14.90 -13.00
N ASP A 16 2.00 -16.21 -13.07
CA ASP A 16 0.95 -17.22 -12.93
C ASP A 16 0.84 -17.81 -11.51
N GLU A 17 1.72 -17.40 -10.59
CA GLU A 17 1.74 -17.89 -9.22
C GLU A 17 0.94 -16.99 -8.26
N GLN A 18 0.36 -17.61 -7.24
CA GLN A 18 -0.24 -16.88 -6.13
C GLN A 18 0.79 -16.69 -5.02
N ALA A 19 0.80 -15.49 -4.42
CA ALA A 19 1.58 -15.27 -3.22
C ALA A 19 1.16 -16.28 -2.14
N PRO A 20 2.13 -16.87 -1.42
CA PRO A 20 1.84 -17.78 -0.33
C PRO A 20 0.85 -17.18 0.67
N ALA A 21 -0.11 -17.99 1.14
CA ALA A 21 -1.03 -17.54 2.16
C ALA A 21 -0.25 -17.03 3.40
N PRO A 22 -0.65 -15.89 3.98
CA PRO A 22 -0.01 -15.37 5.18
C PRO A 22 -0.34 -16.26 6.38
N ARG A 23 0.67 -16.51 7.23
CA ARG A 23 0.46 -17.21 8.50
C ARG A 23 -0.29 -16.30 9.50
N SER A 24 -0.72 -16.91 10.61
CA SER A 24 -1.44 -16.18 11.66
C SER A 24 -0.56 -15.10 12.29
N VAL A 25 -1.10 -13.89 12.45
CA VAL A 25 -0.42 -12.79 13.16
C VAL A 25 -0.21 -13.05 14.64
N ALA A 26 -0.76 -14.16 15.16
CA ALA A 26 -0.47 -14.67 16.49
C ALA A 26 0.84 -15.47 16.57
N THR A 27 1.61 -15.60 15.46
CA THR A 27 2.94 -16.21 15.47
C THR A 27 3.99 -15.20 14.99
N PRO A 28 5.26 -15.33 15.44
CA PRO A 28 6.34 -14.46 14.99
C PRO A 28 6.47 -14.38 13.47
N GLU A 29 6.33 -15.51 12.79
CA GLU A 29 6.51 -15.58 11.35
C GLU A 29 5.31 -15.01 10.59
N GLY A 30 4.10 -15.11 11.14
CA GLY A 30 2.93 -14.44 10.56
C GLY A 30 2.98 -12.92 10.70
N VAL A 31 3.61 -12.39 11.75
CA VAL A 31 3.94 -10.95 11.82
C VAL A 31 4.92 -10.58 10.71
N GLY A 32 5.99 -11.35 10.52
CA GLY A 32 6.94 -11.15 9.41
C GLY A 32 6.27 -11.18 8.04
N ASP A 33 5.31 -12.08 7.84
CA ASP A 33 4.51 -12.14 6.60
C ASP A 33 3.71 -10.86 6.35
N ARG A 34 3.09 -10.28 7.39
CA ARG A 34 2.31 -9.05 7.26
C ARG A 34 3.18 -7.85 7.03
N LEU A 35 4.30 -7.73 7.75
CA LEU A 35 5.25 -6.65 7.54
C LEU A 35 5.76 -6.64 6.09
N ARG A 36 6.15 -7.80 5.56
CA ARG A 36 6.64 -7.92 4.18
C ARG A 36 5.57 -7.56 3.15
N ALA A 37 4.36 -8.10 3.32
CA ALA A 37 3.26 -7.84 2.38
C ALA A 37 2.81 -6.38 2.40
N ALA A 38 2.74 -5.76 3.59
CA ALA A 38 2.39 -4.35 3.72
C ALA A 38 3.51 -3.45 3.17
N ALA A 39 4.78 -3.72 3.50
CA ALA A 39 5.89 -2.92 2.99
C ALA A 39 5.93 -2.93 1.46
N PHE A 40 5.68 -4.08 0.85
CA PHE A 40 5.61 -4.17 -0.59
C PHE A 40 4.34 -3.51 -1.18
N ALA A 41 3.25 -3.40 -0.41
CA ALA A 41 2.09 -2.61 -0.83
C ALA A 41 2.43 -1.11 -0.86
N GLU A 42 3.09 -0.57 0.17
CA GLU A 42 3.49 0.85 0.21
C GLU A 42 4.46 1.19 -0.93
N LEU A 43 5.39 0.27 -1.24
CA LEU A 43 6.28 0.42 -2.39
C LEU A 43 5.49 0.52 -3.71
N GLN A 44 4.49 -0.36 -3.89
CA GLN A 44 3.64 -0.31 -5.09
C GLN A 44 2.80 0.97 -5.14
N ALA A 45 2.23 1.40 -4.02
CA ALA A 45 1.44 2.63 -3.92
C ALA A 45 2.29 3.87 -4.23
N ARG A 46 3.48 3.98 -3.62
CA ARG A 46 4.47 5.03 -3.91
C ARG A 46 4.74 5.17 -5.40
N GLU A 47 5.16 4.08 -6.02
CA GLU A 47 5.51 4.07 -7.44
C GLU A 47 4.28 4.36 -8.30
N ALA A 48 3.10 3.85 -7.92
CA ALA A 48 1.87 4.04 -8.67
C ALA A 48 1.41 5.51 -8.64
N PHE A 49 1.52 6.20 -7.50
CA PHE A 49 1.23 7.63 -7.41
C PHE A 49 2.17 8.47 -8.27
N LEU A 50 3.49 8.17 -8.24
CA LEU A 50 4.47 8.86 -9.08
C LEU A 50 4.18 8.65 -10.56
N TRP A 51 3.91 7.40 -10.94
CA TRP A 51 3.51 7.04 -12.30
C TRP A 51 2.25 7.78 -12.74
N ALA A 52 1.18 7.75 -11.94
CA ALA A 52 -0.10 8.37 -12.27
C ALA A 52 0.02 9.88 -12.49
N ALA A 53 0.81 10.56 -11.67
CA ALA A 53 1.06 12.00 -11.77
C ALA A 53 1.69 12.43 -13.11
N ASP A 54 2.40 11.52 -13.76
CA ASP A 54 3.02 11.74 -15.06
C ASP A 54 2.19 11.17 -16.22
N ALA A 55 1.53 10.02 -16.01
CA ALA A 55 0.85 9.26 -17.06
C ALA A 55 -0.51 9.84 -17.45
N PHE A 56 -1.31 10.32 -16.49
CA PHE A 56 -2.68 10.74 -16.76
C PHE A 56 -2.77 12.20 -17.20
N CYS A 57 -2.99 12.43 -18.49
CA CYS A 57 -3.15 13.77 -19.05
C CYS A 57 -4.42 14.48 -18.58
N ASP A 58 -5.44 13.72 -18.21
CA ASP A 58 -6.74 14.16 -17.69
C ASP A 58 -6.73 14.52 -16.20
N ALA A 59 -5.65 14.20 -15.47
CA ALA A 59 -5.49 14.62 -14.08
C ALA A 59 -5.17 16.13 -13.98
N SER A 60 -5.89 16.85 -13.11
CA SER A 60 -5.61 18.26 -12.82
C SER A 60 -4.22 18.44 -12.19
N ASP A 61 -3.61 19.61 -12.36
CA ASP A 61 -2.31 19.91 -11.73
C ASP A 61 -2.35 19.82 -10.20
N VAL A 62 -3.51 20.09 -9.59
CA VAL A 62 -3.72 19.95 -8.15
C VAL A 62 -3.62 18.47 -7.76
N LEU A 63 -4.39 17.61 -8.43
CA LEU A 63 -4.41 16.17 -8.17
C LEU A 63 -3.02 15.54 -8.36
N ARG A 64 -2.32 15.91 -9.45
CA ARG A 64 -0.94 15.43 -9.70
C ARG A 64 0.06 15.85 -8.61
N ARG A 65 -0.12 17.03 -8.00
CA ARG A 65 0.72 17.45 -6.86
C ARG A 65 0.36 16.67 -5.60
N GLU A 66 -0.91 16.42 -5.38
CA GLU A 66 -1.37 15.62 -4.23
C GLU A 66 -0.91 14.17 -4.32
N TRP A 67 -0.94 13.54 -5.49
CA TRP A 67 -0.35 12.20 -5.68
C TRP A 67 1.15 12.16 -5.35
N ARG A 68 1.92 13.17 -5.76
CA ARG A 68 3.35 13.25 -5.37
C ARG A 68 3.54 13.43 -3.87
N ALA A 69 2.63 14.12 -3.20
CA ALA A 69 2.63 14.23 -1.74
C ALA A 69 2.27 12.91 -1.07
N LEU A 70 1.28 12.16 -1.60
CA LEU A 70 0.93 10.83 -1.13
C LEU A 70 2.09 9.86 -1.33
N ALA A 71 2.77 9.87 -2.48
CA ALA A 71 3.98 9.07 -2.69
C ALA A 71 5.06 9.32 -1.62
N SER A 72 5.17 10.56 -1.12
CA SER A 72 6.09 10.88 -0.02
C SER A 72 5.61 10.35 1.34
N ALA A 73 4.30 10.17 1.54
CA ALA A 73 3.75 9.50 2.71
C ALA A 73 4.01 7.98 2.63
N GLU A 74 3.78 7.38 1.47
CA GLU A 74 4.05 5.95 1.23
C GLU A 74 5.52 5.59 1.49
N ASP A 75 6.46 6.43 1.05
CA ASP A 75 7.88 6.22 1.30
C ASP A 75 8.22 6.21 2.80
N ARG A 76 7.52 7.04 3.58
CA ARG A 76 7.65 7.07 5.05
C ARG A 76 7.06 5.82 5.69
N HIS A 77 5.90 5.36 5.24
CA HIS A 77 5.26 4.13 5.73
C HIS A 77 6.12 2.90 5.44
N LEU A 78 6.63 2.81 4.21
CA LEU A 78 7.62 1.82 3.78
C LEU A 78 8.83 1.84 4.72
N GLY A 79 9.37 3.02 5.03
CA GLY A 79 10.48 3.18 5.96
C GLY A 79 10.20 2.62 7.36
N TRP A 80 8.99 2.83 7.90
CA TRP A 80 8.60 2.26 9.21
C TRP A 80 8.50 0.74 9.17
N LEU A 81 7.90 0.19 8.11
CA LEU A 81 7.75 -1.26 7.97
C LEU A 81 9.10 -1.96 7.77
N LEU A 82 9.96 -1.43 6.89
CA LEU A 82 11.31 -1.94 6.69
C LEU A 82 12.17 -1.81 7.96
N GLY A 83 12.08 -0.68 8.66
CA GLY A 83 12.74 -0.50 9.95
C GLY A 83 12.28 -1.54 10.98
N ARG A 84 10.97 -1.85 11.02
CA ARG A 84 10.43 -2.88 11.90
C ARG A 84 10.88 -4.29 11.51
N MET A 85 10.91 -4.60 10.21
CA MET A 85 11.43 -5.86 9.70
C MET A 85 12.90 -6.05 10.11
N ALA A 86 13.74 -5.03 9.91
CA ALA A 86 15.14 -5.07 10.29
C ALA A 86 15.32 -5.30 11.80
N ALA A 87 14.54 -4.60 12.65
CA ALA A 87 14.57 -4.79 14.10
C ALA A 87 14.20 -6.22 14.55
N ARG A 88 13.41 -6.93 13.74
CA ARG A 88 13.02 -8.33 13.99
C ARG A 88 13.94 -9.35 13.31
N GLY A 89 14.92 -8.91 12.53
CA GLY A 89 15.75 -9.78 11.70
C GLY A 89 14.98 -10.44 10.55
N GLU A 90 13.89 -9.83 10.09
CA GLU A 90 13.09 -10.31 8.96
C GLU A 90 13.72 -9.88 7.64
N ASP A 91 13.93 -10.84 6.74
CA ASP A 91 14.43 -10.58 5.38
C ASP A 91 13.25 -10.25 4.42
N PRO A 92 13.27 -9.09 3.73
CA PRO A 92 12.30 -8.75 2.69
C PRO A 92 12.23 -9.76 1.53
N ALA A 93 13.31 -10.47 1.23
CA ALA A 93 13.38 -11.44 0.15
C ALA A 93 12.94 -12.86 0.56
N ALA A 94 12.78 -13.13 1.86
CA ALA A 94 12.58 -14.50 2.35
C ALA A 94 11.27 -15.17 1.91
N ARG A 95 10.25 -14.40 1.49
CA ARG A 95 9.03 -14.95 0.88
C ARG A 95 8.56 -14.05 -0.26
N PRO A 96 8.08 -14.63 -1.36
CA PRO A 96 7.65 -13.84 -2.49
C PRO A 96 6.35 -13.08 -2.21
N VAL A 97 6.23 -11.91 -2.82
CA VAL A 97 5.09 -10.98 -2.71
C VAL A 97 4.39 -10.80 -4.06
N SER A 98 3.15 -10.34 -4.04
CA SER A 98 2.30 -10.22 -5.23
C SER A 98 2.38 -8.82 -5.84
N GLY A 99 2.83 -8.71 -7.10
CA GLY A 99 2.84 -7.47 -7.90
C GLY A 99 1.47 -7.07 -8.50
N ARG A 100 0.37 -7.71 -8.07
CA ARG A 100 -0.96 -7.48 -8.64
C ARG A 100 -1.50 -6.08 -8.42
N LEU A 101 -1.14 -5.41 -7.32
CA LEU A 101 -1.62 -4.05 -7.06
C LEU A 101 -1.05 -3.09 -8.10
N TRP A 102 0.27 -3.13 -8.31
CA TRP A 102 0.94 -2.37 -9.36
C TRP A 102 0.36 -2.65 -10.75
N ALA A 103 0.20 -3.93 -11.12
CA ALA A 103 -0.37 -4.31 -12.41
C ALA A 103 -1.80 -3.79 -12.60
N ALA A 104 -2.63 -3.83 -11.56
CA ALA A 104 -3.99 -3.31 -11.61
C ALA A 104 -4.01 -1.78 -11.77
N LEU A 105 -3.23 -1.05 -10.96
CA LEU A 105 -3.16 0.41 -10.98
C LEU A 105 -2.63 0.95 -12.31
N THR A 106 -1.59 0.32 -12.86
CA THR A 106 -1.00 0.73 -14.14
C THR A 106 -1.81 0.33 -15.37
N SER A 107 -2.87 -0.47 -15.18
CA SER A 107 -3.83 -0.80 -16.24
C SER A 107 -5.00 0.19 -16.33
N CYS A 108 -5.13 1.14 -15.39
CA CYS A 108 -6.16 2.16 -15.41
C CYS A 108 -6.03 3.07 -16.64
N ALA A 109 -7.17 3.43 -17.25
CA ALA A 109 -7.23 4.23 -18.47
C ALA A 109 -7.45 5.74 -18.22
N SER A 110 -7.67 6.14 -16.96
CA SER A 110 -8.04 7.51 -16.58
C SER A 110 -7.60 7.82 -15.14
N ALA A 111 -7.40 9.10 -14.85
CA ALA A 111 -7.10 9.60 -13.51
C ALA A 111 -8.15 9.18 -12.47
N GLU A 112 -9.44 9.26 -12.83
CA GLU A 112 -10.55 8.87 -11.96
C GLU A 112 -10.51 7.37 -11.62
N GLY A 113 -10.40 6.52 -12.65
CA GLY A 113 -10.30 5.07 -12.46
C GLY A 113 -9.12 4.65 -11.59
N PHE A 114 -7.97 5.33 -11.74
CA PHE A 114 -6.81 5.13 -10.86
C PHE A 114 -7.11 5.55 -9.42
N GLU A 115 -7.59 6.77 -9.21
CA GLU A 115 -7.84 7.34 -7.89
C GLU A 115 -8.84 6.49 -7.09
N ILE A 116 -9.93 6.04 -7.74
CA ILE A 116 -10.91 5.17 -7.10
C ILE A 116 -10.32 3.79 -6.80
N LEU A 117 -9.49 3.23 -7.68
CA LEU A 117 -8.91 1.91 -7.45
C LEU A 117 -7.90 1.93 -6.29
N ILE A 118 -7.01 2.93 -6.24
CA ILE A 118 -6.02 3.06 -5.16
C ILE A 118 -6.71 3.38 -3.84
N ALA A 119 -7.67 4.31 -3.79
CA ALA A 119 -8.41 4.61 -2.56
C ALA A 119 -9.15 3.39 -1.99
N LYS A 120 -9.66 2.50 -2.86
CA LYS A 120 -10.22 1.21 -2.41
C LYS A 120 -9.16 0.26 -1.85
N ALA A 121 -7.95 0.26 -2.42
CA ALA A 121 -6.84 -0.53 -1.91
C ALA A 121 -6.41 -0.01 -0.53
N GLU A 122 -6.26 1.30 -0.39
CA GLU A 122 -5.91 1.95 0.87
C GLU A 122 -6.95 1.74 1.95
N GLU A 123 -8.25 1.86 1.64
CA GLU A 123 -9.28 1.59 2.65
C GLU A 123 -9.24 0.13 3.16
N ARG A 124 -8.95 -0.84 2.27
CA ARG A 124 -8.74 -2.23 2.70
C ARG A 124 -7.46 -2.37 3.54
N GLY A 125 -6.39 -1.68 3.17
CA GLY A 125 -5.12 -1.61 3.90
C GLY A 125 -5.32 -1.06 5.31
N ARG A 126 -5.98 0.10 5.42
CA ARG A 126 -6.37 0.77 6.66
C ARG A 126 -7.15 -0.14 7.60
N LEU A 127 -8.24 -0.74 7.12
CA LEU A 127 -9.07 -1.67 7.91
C LEU A 127 -8.30 -2.93 8.32
N ALA A 128 -7.32 -3.38 7.53
CA ALA A 128 -6.43 -4.47 7.90
C ALA A 128 -5.42 -4.01 8.98
N GLY A 129 -4.85 -2.83 8.84
CA GLY A 129 -3.94 -2.21 9.81
C GLY A 129 -4.58 -2.03 11.19
N GLU A 130 -5.82 -1.57 11.27
CA GLU A 130 -6.59 -1.49 12.54
C GLU A 130 -6.77 -2.87 13.19
N ARG A 131 -7.07 -3.89 12.38
CA ARG A 131 -7.18 -5.28 12.86
C ARG A 131 -5.85 -5.81 13.36
N PHE A 132 -4.74 -5.53 12.64
CA PHE A 132 -3.40 -5.95 13.06
C PHE A 132 -2.93 -5.22 14.32
N ARG A 133 -3.20 -3.91 14.44
CA ARG A 133 -2.97 -3.13 15.66
C ARG A 133 -3.54 -3.84 16.88
N THR A 134 -4.77 -4.34 16.77
CA THR A 134 -5.44 -5.03 17.88
C THR A 134 -4.89 -6.44 18.08
N ALA A 135 -4.78 -7.22 17.01
CA ALA A 135 -4.43 -8.64 17.08
C ALA A 135 -2.98 -8.89 17.50
N MET A 136 -2.05 -8.00 17.12
CA MET A 136 -0.62 -8.13 17.44
C MET A 136 -0.26 -7.59 18.82
N LEU A 137 -1.09 -6.72 19.42
CA LEU A 137 -0.76 -6.02 20.67
C LEU A 137 -0.26 -6.94 21.81
N PRO A 138 -0.82 -8.14 22.05
CA PRO A 138 -0.37 -9.00 23.15
C PRO A 138 1.02 -9.63 22.94
N LEU A 139 1.48 -9.73 21.69
CA LEU A 139 2.69 -10.48 21.33
C LEU A 139 3.80 -9.60 20.73
N ASP A 140 3.42 -8.57 19.98
CA ASP A 140 4.32 -7.63 19.33
C ASP A 140 3.70 -6.22 19.32
N PRO A 141 3.75 -5.50 20.46
CA PRO A 141 3.18 -4.16 20.59
C PRO A 141 3.86 -3.14 19.67
N GLU A 142 5.11 -3.35 19.29
CA GLU A 142 5.84 -2.45 18.38
C GLU A 142 5.33 -2.58 16.95
N SER A 143 5.14 -3.81 16.43
CA SER A 143 4.53 -4.00 15.11
C SER A 143 3.08 -3.52 15.11
N ALA A 144 2.34 -3.76 16.20
CA ALA A 144 0.99 -3.24 16.37
C ALA A 144 0.95 -1.70 16.26
N ALA A 145 1.91 -1.01 16.88
CA ALA A 145 2.01 0.44 16.82
C ALA A 145 2.33 0.94 15.39
N VAL A 146 3.20 0.25 14.65
CA VAL A 146 3.52 0.60 13.25
C VAL A 146 2.28 0.49 12.37
N PHE A 147 1.60 -0.68 12.37
CA PHE A 147 0.37 -0.86 11.60
C PHE A 147 -0.72 0.11 12.01
N GLY A 148 -0.79 0.44 13.30
CA GLY A 148 -1.71 1.42 13.80
C GLY A 148 -1.45 2.80 13.20
N ARG A 149 -0.22 3.28 13.31
CA ARG A 149 0.15 4.60 12.80
C ARG A 149 -0.13 4.75 11.31
N ILE A 150 0.17 3.73 10.51
CA ILE A 150 -0.11 3.73 9.07
C ILE A 150 -1.63 3.84 8.84
N ALA A 151 -2.42 3.01 9.50
CA ALA A 151 -3.89 3.07 9.37
C ALA A 151 -4.49 4.43 9.80
N ASP A 152 -3.86 5.16 10.73
CA ASP A 152 -4.31 6.51 11.07
C ASP A 152 -4.01 7.53 9.95
N GLU A 153 -2.93 7.34 9.19
CA GLU A 153 -2.53 8.21 8.07
C GLU A 153 -3.31 7.91 6.77
N GLU A 154 -3.69 6.65 6.53
CA GLU A 154 -4.41 6.22 5.31
C GLU A 154 -5.78 6.89 5.10
N ALA A 155 -6.40 7.43 6.15
CA ALA A 155 -7.67 8.16 6.03
C ALA A 155 -7.58 9.34 5.06
N ALA A 156 -6.40 9.97 4.95
CA ALA A 156 -6.16 11.07 4.03
C ALA A 156 -6.18 10.64 2.56
N HIS A 157 -5.84 9.39 2.26
CA HIS A 157 -5.79 8.87 0.88
C HIS A 157 -7.21 8.67 0.36
N VAL A 158 -8.11 8.12 1.19
CA VAL A 158 -9.52 7.95 0.85
C VAL A 158 -10.23 9.29 0.69
N GLU A 159 -9.89 10.29 1.52
CA GLU A 159 -10.47 11.63 1.43
C GLU A 159 -10.08 12.36 0.14
N LEU A 160 -8.89 12.08 -0.43
CA LEU A 160 -8.49 12.65 -1.72
C LEU A 160 -9.48 12.24 -2.83
N ALA A 161 -9.83 10.95 -2.90
CA ALA A 161 -10.80 10.45 -3.87
C ALA A 161 -12.18 11.09 -3.70
N ARG A 162 -12.63 11.32 -2.45
CA ARG A 162 -13.92 12.00 -2.19
C ARG A 162 -13.91 13.45 -2.65
N ARG A 163 -12.80 14.17 -2.51
CA ARG A 163 -12.69 15.57 -2.96
C ARG A 163 -12.68 15.72 -4.47
N HIS A 164 -11.94 14.88 -5.19
CA HIS A 164 -11.78 15.02 -6.65
C HIS A 164 -12.86 14.30 -7.44
N TYR A 165 -13.35 13.16 -6.94
CA TYR A 165 -14.32 12.32 -7.64
C TYR A 165 -15.48 11.89 -6.70
N PRO A 166 -16.23 12.84 -6.12
CA PRO A 166 -17.23 12.54 -5.07
C PRO A 166 -18.30 11.54 -5.50
N ALA A 167 -18.79 11.64 -6.74
CA ALA A 167 -19.81 10.72 -7.25
C ALA A 167 -19.29 9.28 -7.36
N SER A 168 -18.08 9.10 -7.88
CA SER A 168 -17.45 7.80 -8.06
C SER A 168 -16.96 7.22 -6.74
N ALA A 169 -16.48 8.05 -5.81
CA ALA A 169 -16.14 7.64 -4.45
C ALA A 169 -17.37 7.11 -3.70
N ALA A 170 -18.51 7.82 -3.81
CA ALA A 170 -19.78 7.37 -3.23
C ALA A 170 -20.24 6.04 -3.86
N ALA A 171 -20.19 5.91 -5.19
CA ALA A 171 -20.53 4.68 -5.90
C ALA A 171 -19.61 3.50 -5.53
N ALA A 172 -18.35 3.79 -5.19
CA ALA A 172 -17.37 2.80 -4.75
C ALA A 172 -17.50 2.39 -3.26
N GLY A 173 -18.38 3.06 -2.50
CA GLY A 173 -18.56 2.80 -1.07
C GLY A 173 -17.41 3.30 -0.20
N LEU A 174 -16.68 4.33 -0.64
CA LEU A 174 -15.63 4.98 0.12
C LEU A 174 -16.27 5.96 1.13
N SER A 175 -16.69 5.45 2.29
CA SER A 175 -17.35 6.20 3.37
C SER A 175 -16.37 6.94 4.26
#